data_AF-A0A8J7JI20-F1
#
_entry.id   AF-A0A8J7JI20-F1
#
_cell.length_a   1.000
_cell.length_b   1.000
_cell.length_c   1.000
_cell.angle_alpha   90.00
_cell.angle_beta   90.00
_cell.angle_gamma   90.00
#
_symmetry.space_group_name_H-M   'P 1'
#
loop_
_entity.id
_entity.type
_entity.pdbx_description
1 polymer ?
#
loop_
_entity_poly.entity_id
_entity_poly.type
_entity_poly.pdbx_seq_one_letter_code
_entity_poly.pdbx_strand_id
1 'polypeptide(L)'
;MLIDYFIALTISIGVVSLGAIWIAYRRSHDALHPMIFLGLMLFYLYSYLPLSLAQKNSAHLQTFLSAQQLEYVQTINFVGVLSICLGVLISARRTSFSPFLQNSWILTISVRRRLQRGAIVCGFLGILGFVYGIIQRGGLSSAYGRAYGGGWSESGYIREAILLTLPALLWFMVSHLHQKMKLKDWGWIFLFTAPILIHGLLGARRGPTAMILIASVVGWFFVRFKRPHLRQVVLGAVALGTLMLFLVANRGSIYLGSDFDFTNSSSYASEIVSSNEFIYGGGVIVNANSTNTFFWGRRYFTILFIRPIPRFLWPSKYQDASRMLGIPNLELNLGTGGETFVETLGWAGAVGSAPGIVADMWLEFWWFSPFVLFAIGWLYGMTWRRAIRRGGLWILIYTLLAALSVYLVMQTLEAMAFRFLLMTGAAWLIWKYSTDGRSFQTQSSVLPYSSHTSPMQSSFYK
;
A
#
# COMPACT_ATOMS: atom_id res chain seq x y z
N MET A 1 32.16 -18.41 8.03
CA MET A 1 32.36 -17.01 8.43
C MET A 1 31.53 -16.02 7.61
N LEU A 2 31.69 -15.90 6.29
CA LEU A 2 30.94 -14.90 5.49
C LEU A 2 29.41 -15.11 5.52
N ILE A 3 28.94 -16.34 5.30
CA ILE A 3 27.50 -16.67 5.37
C ILE A 3 26.91 -16.39 6.77
N ASP A 4 27.71 -16.51 7.82
CA ASP A 4 27.26 -16.31 9.20
C ASP A 4 26.88 -14.84 9.45
N TYR A 5 27.59 -13.89 8.85
CA TYR A 5 27.28 -12.47 8.95
C TYR A 5 25.98 -12.12 8.21
N PHE A 6 25.78 -12.65 7.00
CA PHE A 6 24.52 -12.51 6.27
C PHE A 6 23.31 -13.04 7.07
N ILE A 7 23.46 -14.22 7.69
CA ILE A 7 22.41 -14.80 8.54
C ILE A 7 22.16 -13.91 9.77
N ALA A 8 23.21 -13.42 10.43
CA ALA A 8 23.10 -12.55 11.60
C ALA A 8 22.36 -11.24 11.28
N LEU A 9 22.68 -10.59 10.15
CA LEU A 9 21.96 -9.42 9.66
C LEU A 9 20.49 -9.72 9.38
N THR A 10 20.22 -10.85 8.71
CA THR A 10 18.86 -11.30 8.39
C THR A 10 18.02 -11.52 9.65
N ILE A 11 18.59 -12.13 10.69
CA ILE A 11 17.93 -12.30 11.99
C ILE A 11 17.71 -10.94 12.67
N SER A 12 18.70 -10.04 12.61
CA SER A 12 18.61 -8.70 13.21
C SER A 12 17.51 -7.85 12.58
N ILE A 13 17.32 -7.92 11.25
CA ILE A 13 16.16 -7.31 10.57
C ILE A 13 14.84 -7.85 11.13
N GLY A 14 14.78 -9.16 11.38
CA GLY A 14 13.61 -9.80 11.96
C GLY A 14 13.31 -9.28 13.37
N VAL A 15 14.32 -9.21 14.22
CA VAL A 15 14.23 -8.66 15.58
C VAL A 15 13.81 -7.20 15.57
N VAL A 16 14.38 -6.36 14.69
CA VAL A 16 14.00 -4.95 14.55
C VAL A 16 12.55 -4.81 14.11
N SER A 17 12.12 -5.57 13.11
CA SER A 17 10.76 -5.49 12.57
C SER A 17 9.72 -5.94 13.60
N LEU A 18 9.92 -7.11 14.22
CA LEU A 18 9.01 -7.65 15.24
C LEU A 18 9.05 -6.82 16.53
N GLY A 19 10.23 -6.35 16.93
CA GLY A 19 10.40 -5.43 18.06
C GLY A 19 9.68 -4.11 17.83
N ALA A 20 9.72 -3.56 16.62
CA ALA A 20 8.97 -2.35 16.26
C ALA A 20 7.45 -2.58 16.31
N ILE A 21 6.95 -3.72 15.82
CA ILE A 21 5.53 -4.13 15.96
C ILE A 21 5.15 -4.16 17.43
N TRP A 22 5.94 -4.84 18.27
CA TRP A 22 5.68 -4.96 19.70
C TRP A 22 5.65 -3.61 20.40
N ILE A 23 6.66 -2.76 20.18
CA ILE A 23 6.74 -1.41 20.77
C ILE A 23 5.56 -0.55 20.32
N ALA A 24 5.22 -0.58 19.03
CA ALA A 24 4.07 0.15 18.50
C ALA A 24 2.76 -0.29 19.15
N TYR A 25 2.53 -1.60 19.24
CA TYR A 25 1.32 -2.15 19.84
C TYR A 25 1.23 -1.82 21.33
N ARG A 26 2.32 -2.01 22.09
CA ARG A 26 2.39 -1.67 23.53
C ARG A 26 2.14 -0.20 23.80
N ARG A 27 2.59 0.70 22.93
CA ARG A 27 2.42 2.16 23.11
C ARG A 27 1.05 2.68 22.70
N SER A 28 0.46 2.11 21.65
CA SER A 28 -0.78 2.62 21.05
C SER A 28 -2.03 1.83 21.45
N HIS A 29 -1.87 0.55 21.83
CA HIS A 29 -2.94 -0.43 21.97
C HIS A 29 -3.86 -0.51 20.73
N ASP A 30 -3.33 -0.17 19.55
CA ASP A 30 -4.08 -0.12 18.30
C ASP A 30 -3.55 -1.16 17.31
N ALA A 31 -4.35 -2.19 17.02
CA ALA A 31 -4.00 -3.23 16.06
C ALA A 31 -3.97 -2.71 14.60
N LEU A 32 -4.50 -1.52 14.34
CA LEU A 32 -4.42 -0.84 13.06
C LEU A 32 -3.26 0.17 12.98
N HIS A 33 -2.34 0.17 13.94
CA HIS A 33 -1.13 0.99 13.86
C HIS A 33 -0.29 0.58 12.61
N PRO A 34 0.31 1.53 11.87
CA PRO A 34 0.99 1.23 10.60
C PRO A 34 2.09 0.19 10.71
N MET A 35 2.80 0.17 11.84
CA MET A 35 3.85 -0.81 12.10
C MET A 35 3.35 -2.26 12.12
N ILE A 36 2.08 -2.52 12.44
CA ILE A 36 1.56 -3.89 12.50
C ILE A 36 1.64 -4.55 11.11
N PHE A 37 1.14 -3.88 10.06
CA PHE A 37 1.18 -4.42 8.71
C PHE A 37 2.51 -4.11 7.99
N LEU A 38 3.09 -2.91 8.16
CA LEU A 38 4.40 -2.60 7.57
C LEU A 38 5.48 -3.50 8.14
N GLY A 39 5.56 -3.62 9.47
CA GLY A 39 6.55 -4.47 10.12
C GLY A 39 6.45 -5.94 9.71
N LEU A 40 5.22 -6.45 9.50
CA LEU A 40 5.04 -7.83 9.03
C LEU A 40 5.53 -8.02 7.59
N MET A 41 5.26 -7.06 6.70
CA MET A 41 5.77 -7.09 5.33
C MET A 41 7.29 -6.93 5.27
N LEU A 42 7.87 -6.05 6.10
CA LEU A 42 9.31 -5.86 6.21
C LEU A 42 10.00 -7.11 6.77
N PHE A 43 9.42 -7.72 7.81
CA PHE A 43 9.86 -9.00 8.35
C PHE A 43 9.85 -10.09 7.27
N TYR A 44 8.73 -10.24 6.56
CA TYR A 44 8.60 -11.24 5.51
C TYR A 44 9.64 -11.07 4.40
N LEU A 45 9.72 -9.87 3.83
CA LEU A 45 10.52 -9.60 2.64
C LEU A 45 12.03 -9.56 2.92
N TYR A 46 12.45 -9.00 4.06
CA TYR A 46 13.86 -8.74 4.33
C TYR A 46 14.47 -9.66 5.39
N SER A 47 13.68 -10.47 6.10
CA SER A 47 14.19 -11.42 7.10
C SER A 47 13.80 -12.87 6.78
N TYR A 48 12.49 -13.16 6.72
CA TYR A 48 12.03 -14.53 6.46
C TYR A 48 12.41 -15.04 5.06
N LEU A 49 12.16 -14.26 4.00
CA LEU A 49 12.42 -14.68 2.63
C LEU A 49 13.92 -14.95 2.38
N PRO A 50 14.87 -14.05 2.72
CA PRO A 50 16.29 -14.31 2.51
C PRO A 50 16.79 -15.50 3.34
N LEU A 51 16.29 -15.66 4.57
CA LEU A 51 16.63 -16.80 5.42
C LEU A 51 16.12 -18.12 4.83
N SER A 52 14.88 -18.14 4.32
CA SER A 52 14.28 -19.31 3.67
C SER A 52 15.07 -19.74 2.43
N LEU A 53 15.51 -18.78 1.61
CA LEU A 53 16.35 -19.07 0.43
C LEU A 53 17.71 -19.67 0.83
N ALA A 54 18.35 -19.09 1.84
CA ALA A 54 19.63 -19.58 2.34
C ALA A 54 19.54 -20.99 2.96
N GLN A 55 18.44 -21.29 3.66
CA GLN A 55 18.18 -22.62 4.22
C GLN A 55 17.89 -23.68 3.15
N LYS A 56 17.20 -23.29 2.06
CA LYS A 56 16.85 -24.21 0.98
C LYS A 56 18.07 -24.68 0.19
N ASN A 57 18.86 -23.74 -0.31
CA ASN A 57 20.08 -24.04 -1.06
C ASN A 57 20.99 -22.80 -1.15
N SER A 58 21.88 -22.64 -0.17
CA SER A 58 22.82 -21.52 -0.10
C SER A 58 23.79 -21.47 -1.30
N ALA A 59 24.19 -22.62 -1.82
CA ALA A 59 25.07 -22.69 -3.00
C ALA A 59 24.38 -22.17 -4.26
N HIS A 60 23.11 -22.53 -4.47
CA HIS A 60 22.32 -22.02 -5.59
C HIS A 60 21.95 -20.54 -5.44
N LEU A 61 21.71 -20.05 -4.23
CA LEU A 61 21.56 -18.61 -3.99
C LEU A 61 22.84 -17.84 -4.40
N GLN A 62 24.00 -18.43 -4.16
CA GLN A 62 25.29 -17.83 -4.49
C GLN A 62 25.60 -17.78 -5.99
N THR A 63 24.86 -18.50 -6.83
CA THR A 63 24.98 -18.34 -8.29
C THR A 63 24.40 -17.01 -8.76
N PHE A 64 23.49 -16.41 -7.98
CA PHE A 64 22.91 -15.10 -8.29
C PHE A 64 23.67 -13.95 -7.62
N LEU A 65 24.08 -14.14 -6.36
CA LEU A 65 24.75 -13.12 -5.55
C LEU A 65 25.88 -13.76 -4.73
N SER A 66 27.12 -13.29 -4.89
CA SER A 66 28.25 -13.79 -4.11
C SER A 66 28.05 -13.56 -2.60
N ALA A 67 28.78 -14.28 -1.75
CA ALA A 67 28.65 -14.13 -0.29
C ALA A 67 28.85 -12.66 0.18
N GLN A 68 29.84 -11.97 -0.37
CA GLN A 68 30.09 -10.55 -0.09
C GLN A 68 28.95 -9.65 -0.57
N GLN A 69 28.37 -9.94 -1.75
CA GLN A 69 27.22 -9.22 -2.27
C GLN A 69 25.98 -9.43 -1.38
N LEU A 70 25.75 -10.64 -0.89
CA LEU A 70 24.67 -10.95 0.04
C LEU A 70 24.79 -10.15 1.34
N GLU A 71 25.99 -10.09 1.94
CA GLU A 71 26.26 -9.29 3.14
C GLU A 71 26.04 -7.80 2.90
N TYR A 72 26.54 -7.27 1.78
CA TYR A 72 26.40 -5.88 1.40
C TYR A 72 24.93 -5.49 1.20
N VAL A 73 24.19 -6.27 0.41
CA VAL A 73 22.75 -6.09 0.18
C VAL A 73 22.00 -6.12 1.51
N GLN A 74 22.32 -7.08 2.38
CA GLN A 74 21.61 -7.23 3.64
C GLN A 74 21.94 -6.14 4.66
N THR A 75 23.14 -5.56 4.59
CA THR A 75 23.50 -4.36 5.36
C THR A 75 22.65 -3.17 4.95
N ILE A 76 22.47 -2.95 3.64
CA ILE A 76 21.61 -1.88 3.12
C ILE A 76 20.15 -2.12 3.51
N ASN A 77 19.66 -3.36 3.38
CA ASN A 77 18.32 -3.74 3.83
C ASN A 77 18.12 -3.48 5.33
N PHE A 78 19.11 -3.80 6.17
CA PHE A 78 19.04 -3.55 7.60
C PHE A 78 18.90 -2.07 7.93
N VAL A 79 19.76 -1.22 7.34
CA VAL A 79 19.68 0.24 7.53
C VAL A 79 18.35 0.79 7.02
N GLY A 80 17.87 0.31 5.87
CA GLY A 80 16.61 0.75 5.28
C GLY A 80 15.38 0.37 6.12
N VAL A 81 15.30 -0.88 6.57
CA VAL A 81 14.22 -1.37 7.46
C VAL A 81 14.24 -0.61 8.78
N LEU A 82 15.41 -0.47 9.40
CA LEU A 82 15.58 0.29 10.64
C LEU A 82 15.08 1.73 10.48
N SER A 83 15.40 2.38 9.36
CA SER A 83 14.99 3.75 9.07
C SER A 83 13.47 3.89 8.95
N ILE A 84 12.79 3.00 8.22
CA ILE A 84 11.31 2.99 8.14
C ILE A 84 10.73 2.78 9.54
N CYS A 85 11.22 1.78 10.28
CA CYS A 85 10.73 1.44 11.62
C CYS A 85 10.84 2.64 12.57
N LEU A 86 12.00 3.30 12.60
CA LEU A 86 12.23 4.49 13.41
C LEU A 86 11.32 5.65 12.99
N GLY A 87 11.18 5.91 11.69
CA GLY A 87 10.31 6.97 11.16
C GLY A 87 8.87 6.82 11.65
N VAL A 88 8.29 5.62 11.49
CA VAL A 88 6.92 5.34 11.96
C VAL A 88 6.82 5.51 13.48
N LEU A 89 7.73 4.90 14.24
CA LEU A 89 7.68 4.92 15.70
C LEU A 89 7.86 6.32 16.27
N ILE A 90 8.70 7.17 15.66
CA ILE A 90 8.92 8.56 16.05
C ILE A 90 7.68 9.42 15.78
N SER A 91 7.09 9.28 14.59
CA SER A 91 5.93 10.08 14.21
C SER A 91 4.67 9.71 14.98
N ALA A 92 4.52 8.42 15.33
CA ALA A 92 3.40 7.90 16.11
C ALA A 92 3.53 8.14 17.63
N ARG A 93 4.63 8.74 18.12
CA ARG A 93 4.92 8.88 19.57
C ARG A 93 3.75 9.49 20.35
N ARG A 94 3.58 8.99 21.58
CA ARG A 94 2.68 9.52 22.62
C ARG A 94 1.24 9.69 22.14
N THR A 95 0.75 8.74 21.33
CA THR A 95 -0.64 8.72 20.92
C THR A 95 -1.24 7.36 21.21
N SER A 96 -2.21 7.33 22.11
CA SER A 96 -3.16 6.24 22.26
C SER A 96 -4.46 6.63 21.56
N PHE A 97 -5.20 5.63 21.11
CA PHE A 97 -6.57 5.85 20.68
C PHE A 97 -7.42 6.26 21.88
N SER A 98 -8.12 7.40 21.77
CA SER A 98 -9.11 7.82 22.78
C SER A 98 -10.51 7.82 22.14
N PRO A 99 -11.44 7.00 22.65
CA PRO A 99 -12.83 6.99 22.18
C PRO A 99 -13.51 8.35 22.32
N PHE A 100 -13.11 9.16 23.30
CA PHE A 100 -13.76 10.44 23.60
C PHE A 100 -13.66 11.46 22.46
N LEU A 101 -12.61 11.39 21.64
CA LEU A 101 -12.46 12.23 20.45
C LEU A 101 -13.48 11.88 19.34
N GLN A 102 -14.18 10.73 19.40
CA GLN A 102 -15.24 10.35 18.46
C GLN A 102 -16.40 11.34 18.41
N ASN A 103 -16.77 11.92 19.56
CA ASN A 103 -17.97 12.74 19.66
C ASN A 103 -17.86 14.07 18.92
N SER A 104 -16.65 14.44 18.48
CA SER A 104 -16.43 15.66 17.72
C SER A 104 -16.81 15.55 16.23
N TRP A 105 -16.94 14.33 15.67
CA TRP A 105 -17.19 14.16 14.24
C TRP A 105 -18.65 13.84 13.91
N ILE A 106 -19.51 14.86 14.07
CA ILE A 106 -20.92 14.79 13.71
C ILE A 106 -21.11 15.41 12.33
N LEU A 107 -21.40 14.57 11.33
CA LEU A 107 -21.70 15.04 9.97
C LEU A 107 -23.12 15.61 9.91
N THR A 108 -23.23 16.90 9.60
CA THR A 108 -24.51 17.53 9.27
C THR A 108 -25.17 16.82 8.09
N ILE A 109 -26.50 16.86 8.02
CA ILE A 109 -27.28 16.19 6.96
C ILE A 109 -26.86 16.68 5.56
N SER A 110 -26.50 17.97 5.42
CA SER A 110 -26.04 18.53 4.14
C SER A 110 -24.67 17.99 3.72
N VAL A 111 -23.69 17.99 4.63
CA VAL A 111 -22.33 17.45 4.37
C VAL A 111 -22.43 15.98 4.01
N ARG A 112 -23.26 15.22 4.75
CA ARG A 112 -23.51 13.80 4.49
C ARG A 112 -24.03 13.52 3.09
N ARG A 113 -25.08 14.23 2.67
CA ARG A 113 -25.67 14.08 1.33
C ARG A 113 -24.67 14.47 0.23
N ARG A 114 -23.86 15.52 0.44
CA ARG A 114 -22.82 15.93 -0.51
C ARG A 114 -21.69 14.89 -0.60
N LEU A 115 -21.22 14.35 0.52
CA LEU A 115 -20.26 13.25 0.54
C LEU A 115 -20.79 12.03 -0.21
N GLN A 116 -22.04 11.64 0.06
CA GLN A 116 -22.66 10.51 -0.63
C GLN A 116 -22.77 10.75 -2.15
N ARG A 117 -23.20 11.94 -2.59
CA ARG A 117 -23.26 12.29 -4.01
C ARG A 117 -21.88 12.31 -4.66
N GLY A 118 -20.90 12.93 -4.01
CA GLY A 118 -19.52 12.98 -4.51
C GLY A 118 -18.89 11.59 -4.62
N ALA A 119 -19.14 10.73 -3.62
CA ALA A 119 -18.76 9.33 -3.65
C ALA A 119 -19.41 8.58 -4.81
N ILE A 120 -20.72 8.74 -5.02
CA ILE A 120 -21.45 8.10 -6.12
C ILE A 120 -20.89 8.54 -7.48
N VAL A 121 -20.73 9.84 -7.72
CA VAL A 121 -20.16 10.36 -8.98
C VAL A 121 -18.76 9.80 -9.22
N CYS A 122 -17.89 9.86 -8.21
CA CYS A 122 -16.52 9.33 -8.31
C CYS A 122 -16.49 7.82 -8.56
N GLY A 123 -17.35 7.07 -7.88
CA GLY A 123 -17.49 5.63 -8.06
C GLY A 123 -17.98 5.26 -9.46
N PHE A 124 -18.96 5.98 -9.99
CA PHE A 124 -19.42 5.81 -11.37
C PHE A 124 -18.32 6.09 -12.39
N LEU A 125 -17.53 7.17 -12.21
CA LEU A 125 -16.39 7.44 -13.09
C LEU A 125 -15.38 6.29 -13.09
N GLY A 126 -15.10 5.70 -11.91
CA GLY A 126 -14.22 4.54 -11.83
C GLY A 126 -14.78 3.28 -12.48
N ILE A 127 -16.08 3.03 -12.34
CA ILE A 127 -16.78 1.92 -13.01
C ILE A 127 -16.78 2.11 -14.53
N LEU A 128 -17.05 3.32 -15.02
CA LEU A 128 -17.00 3.63 -16.46
C LEU A 128 -15.60 3.40 -17.02
N GLY A 129 -14.55 3.81 -16.31
CA GLY A 129 -13.17 3.53 -16.71
C GLY A 129 -12.87 2.02 -16.81
N PHE A 130 -13.35 1.24 -15.84
CA PHE A 130 -13.25 -0.22 -15.87
C PHE A 130 -14.01 -0.83 -17.06
N VAL A 131 -15.28 -0.49 -17.22
CA VAL A 131 -16.13 -1.01 -18.30
C VAL A 131 -15.56 -0.66 -19.67
N TYR A 132 -15.12 0.59 -19.85
CA TYR A 132 -14.47 1.02 -21.08
C TYR A 132 -13.22 0.18 -21.39
N GLY A 133 -12.37 -0.07 -20.39
CA GLY A 133 -11.18 -0.90 -20.55
C GLY A 133 -11.51 -2.36 -20.93
N ILE A 134 -12.63 -2.90 -20.47
CA ILE A 134 -13.13 -4.23 -20.85
C ILE A 134 -13.67 -4.22 -22.28
N ILE A 135 -14.45 -3.21 -22.67
CA ILE A 135 -14.98 -3.06 -24.03
C ILE A 135 -13.83 -2.96 -25.05
N GLN A 136 -12.81 -2.14 -24.76
CA GLN A 136 -11.62 -1.98 -25.61
C GLN A 136 -10.82 -3.27 -25.80
N ARG A 137 -10.95 -4.23 -24.87
CA ARG A 137 -10.33 -5.55 -24.99
C ARG A 137 -11.21 -6.58 -25.71
N GLY A 138 -12.40 -6.21 -26.18
CA GLY A 138 -13.34 -7.15 -26.83
C GLY A 138 -14.29 -7.84 -25.85
N GLY A 139 -14.53 -7.26 -24.68
CA GLY A 139 -15.46 -7.79 -23.68
C GLY A 139 -14.80 -8.60 -22.57
N LEU A 140 -15.61 -9.10 -21.63
CA LEU A 140 -15.14 -9.71 -20.39
C LEU A 140 -14.38 -11.02 -20.62
N SER A 141 -14.85 -11.85 -21.56
CA SER A 141 -14.19 -13.10 -21.96
C SER A 141 -12.82 -12.83 -22.59
N SER A 142 -12.68 -11.86 -23.48
CA SER A 142 -11.37 -11.55 -24.08
C SER A 142 -10.42 -10.88 -23.08
N ALA A 143 -10.94 -9.99 -22.24
CA ALA A 143 -10.14 -9.32 -21.22
C ALA A 143 -9.54 -10.30 -20.20
N TYR A 144 -10.34 -11.26 -19.73
CA TYR A 144 -9.95 -12.24 -18.70
C TYR A 144 -9.79 -13.66 -19.24
N GLY A 145 -9.73 -13.87 -20.55
CA GLY A 145 -9.59 -15.19 -21.18
C GLY A 145 -8.15 -15.69 -21.28
N ARG A 146 -7.22 -15.00 -20.62
CA ARG A 146 -5.80 -15.35 -20.57
C ARG A 146 -5.24 -15.07 -19.19
N ALA A 147 -4.18 -15.79 -18.84
CA ALA A 147 -3.42 -15.54 -17.62
C ALA A 147 -3.02 -14.06 -17.52
N TYR A 148 -3.17 -13.47 -16.34
CA TYR A 148 -2.91 -12.06 -16.08
C TYR A 148 -3.77 -11.07 -16.89
N GLY A 149 -4.94 -11.53 -17.33
CA GLY A 149 -5.94 -10.75 -18.04
C GLY A 149 -6.40 -9.49 -17.30
N GLY A 150 -7.03 -8.59 -18.04
CA GLY A 150 -7.60 -7.36 -17.54
C GLY A 150 -7.94 -6.36 -18.64
N GLY A 151 -8.80 -5.40 -18.31
CA GLY A 151 -9.14 -4.29 -19.19
C GLY A 151 -7.91 -3.45 -19.55
N TRP A 152 -7.93 -2.82 -20.72
CA TRP A 152 -6.84 -1.97 -21.18
C TRP A 152 -7.35 -0.75 -21.91
N SER A 153 -6.60 0.35 -21.76
CA SER A 153 -6.78 1.58 -22.51
C SER A 153 -5.40 2.17 -22.77
N GLU A 154 -5.23 2.81 -23.93
CA GLU A 154 -4.03 3.57 -24.27
C GLU A 154 -3.87 4.80 -23.36
N SER A 155 -4.99 5.38 -22.93
CA SER A 155 -4.99 6.48 -21.97
C SER A 155 -4.75 5.96 -20.55
N GLY A 156 -3.63 6.36 -19.97
CA GLY A 156 -3.29 6.04 -18.57
C GLY A 156 -4.37 6.51 -17.58
N TYR A 157 -5.00 7.66 -17.82
CA TYR A 157 -6.08 8.16 -16.96
C TYR A 157 -7.29 7.24 -16.95
N ILE A 158 -7.73 6.76 -18.12
CA ILE A 158 -8.88 5.85 -18.21
C ILE A 158 -8.54 4.51 -17.59
N ARG A 159 -7.33 3.99 -17.86
CA ARG A 159 -6.87 2.71 -17.30
C ARG A 159 -6.81 2.73 -15.77
N GLU A 160 -6.38 3.84 -15.19
CA GLU A 160 -6.23 3.98 -13.73
C GLU A 160 -7.49 4.57 -13.06
N ALA A 161 -8.50 4.98 -13.83
CA ALA A 161 -9.77 5.50 -13.31
C ALA A 161 -10.49 4.48 -12.40
N ILE A 162 -10.28 3.17 -12.62
CA ILE A 162 -10.78 2.12 -11.71
C ILE A 162 -10.40 2.38 -10.24
N LEU A 163 -9.25 3.02 -9.99
CA LEU A 163 -8.80 3.34 -8.64
C LEU A 163 -9.70 4.37 -7.93
N LEU A 164 -10.50 5.13 -8.66
CA LEU A 164 -11.48 6.09 -8.12
C LEU A 164 -12.60 5.39 -7.33
N THR A 165 -12.82 4.09 -7.54
CA THR A 165 -13.83 3.37 -6.76
C THR A 165 -13.44 3.20 -5.29
N LEU A 166 -12.15 3.27 -4.94
CA LEU A 166 -11.67 3.22 -3.55
C LEU A 166 -12.00 4.48 -2.73
N PRO A 167 -11.62 5.70 -3.14
CA PRO A 167 -12.05 6.90 -2.43
C PRO A 167 -13.58 7.04 -2.42
N ALA A 168 -14.27 6.60 -3.48
CA ALA A 168 -15.72 6.53 -3.51
C ALA A 168 -16.28 5.59 -2.41
N LEU A 169 -15.77 4.36 -2.33
CA LEU A 169 -16.13 3.39 -1.29
C LEU A 169 -15.94 3.97 0.11
N LEU A 170 -14.78 4.55 0.39
CA LEU A 170 -14.46 5.09 1.71
C LEU A 170 -15.35 6.29 2.08
N TRP A 171 -15.57 7.23 1.16
CA TRP A 171 -16.48 8.35 1.43
C TRP A 171 -17.94 7.92 1.55
N PHE A 172 -18.37 6.91 0.80
CA PHE A 172 -19.70 6.34 0.93
C PHE A 172 -19.89 5.65 2.28
N MET A 173 -18.87 4.96 2.80
CA MET A 173 -18.91 4.44 4.17
C MET A 173 -18.99 5.57 5.20
N VAL A 174 -18.18 6.63 5.04
CA VAL A 174 -18.19 7.81 5.92
C VAL A 174 -19.55 8.51 5.94
N SER A 175 -20.24 8.62 4.80
CA SER A 175 -21.57 9.24 4.77
C SER A 175 -22.61 8.47 5.60
N HIS A 176 -22.31 7.25 6.04
CA HIS A 176 -23.19 6.42 6.88
C HIS A 176 -22.64 6.20 8.30
N LEU A 177 -21.69 7.02 8.73
CA LEU A 177 -21.03 6.92 10.05
C LEU A 177 -21.99 6.66 11.21
N HIS A 178 -23.06 7.46 11.30
CA HIS A 178 -24.05 7.45 12.37
C HIS A 178 -25.38 6.79 11.98
N GLN A 179 -25.39 5.99 10.91
CA GLN A 179 -26.58 5.31 10.42
C GLN A 179 -26.34 3.81 10.23
N LYS A 180 -27.41 3.03 10.40
CA LYS A 180 -27.43 1.63 9.99
C LYS A 180 -27.43 1.58 8.46
N MET A 181 -26.58 0.73 7.88
CA MET A 181 -26.56 0.49 6.44
C MET A 181 -27.84 -0.25 6.02
N LYS A 182 -28.55 0.27 5.04
CA LYS A 182 -29.69 -0.40 4.40
C LYS A 182 -29.18 -1.36 3.32
N LEU A 183 -30.05 -2.26 2.84
CA LEU A 183 -29.71 -3.18 1.75
C LEU A 183 -29.22 -2.45 0.48
N LYS A 184 -29.83 -1.30 0.16
CA LYS A 184 -29.40 -0.45 -0.96
C LYS A 184 -27.96 0.08 -0.79
N ASP A 185 -27.54 0.37 0.44
CA ASP A 185 -26.20 0.87 0.73
C ASP A 185 -25.15 -0.24 0.53
N TRP A 186 -25.51 -1.48 0.88
CA TRP A 186 -24.70 -2.65 0.56
C TRP A 186 -24.57 -2.88 -0.95
N GLY A 187 -25.63 -2.61 -1.72
CA GLY A 187 -25.58 -2.62 -3.18
C GLY A 187 -24.54 -1.64 -3.75
N TRP A 188 -24.48 -0.41 -3.22
CA TRP A 188 -23.46 0.57 -3.62
C TRP A 188 -22.04 0.15 -3.21
N ILE A 189 -21.87 -0.37 -1.99
CA ILE A 189 -20.57 -0.89 -1.54
C ILE A 189 -20.09 -2.00 -2.47
N PHE A 190 -20.95 -2.96 -2.80
CA PHE A 190 -20.64 -4.04 -3.73
C PHE A 190 -20.29 -3.50 -5.12
N LEU A 191 -21.07 -2.54 -5.63
CA LEU A 191 -20.84 -1.94 -6.94
C LEU A 191 -19.48 -1.22 -7.02
N PHE A 192 -19.04 -0.53 -5.96
CA PHE A 192 -17.74 0.13 -5.94
C PHE A 192 -16.57 -0.84 -5.71
N THR A 193 -16.77 -1.94 -4.98
CA THR A 193 -15.72 -2.93 -4.74
C THR A 193 -15.53 -3.87 -5.92
N ALA A 194 -16.59 -4.16 -6.67
CA ALA A 194 -16.61 -5.16 -7.74
C ALA A 194 -15.51 -4.95 -8.81
N PRO A 195 -15.28 -3.76 -9.39
CA PRO A 195 -14.26 -3.60 -10.43
C PRO A 195 -12.86 -4.06 -10.01
N ILE A 196 -12.40 -3.64 -8.83
CA ILE A 196 -11.06 -3.98 -8.33
C ILE A 196 -11.01 -5.44 -7.88
N LEU A 197 -12.10 -5.95 -7.30
CA LEU A 197 -12.19 -7.35 -6.88
C LEU A 197 -12.16 -8.29 -8.09
N ILE A 198 -12.90 -7.99 -9.15
CA ILE A 198 -12.89 -8.73 -10.42
C ILE A 198 -11.48 -8.68 -11.03
N HIS A 199 -10.88 -7.49 -11.11
CA HIS A 199 -9.52 -7.33 -11.65
C HIS A 199 -8.46 -8.06 -10.82
N GLY A 200 -8.64 -8.13 -9.51
CA GLY A 200 -7.76 -8.84 -8.59
C GLY A 200 -7.91 -10.36 -8.64
N LEU A 201 -9.14 -10.86 -8.61
CA LEU A 201 -9.43 -12.29 -8.56
C LEU A 201 -9.33 -12.94 -9.95
N LEU A 202 -10.07 -12.44 -10.95
CA LEU A 202 -10.02 -13.01 -12.31
C LEU A 202 -8.71 -12.71 -13.04
N GLY A 203 -8.02 -11.64 -12.66
CA GLY A 203 -6.68 -11.34 -13.18
C GLY A 203 -5.55 -12.02 -12.42
N ALA A 204 -5.85 -12.74 -11.33
CA ALA A 204 -4.87 -13.31 -10.39
C ALA A 204 -3.82 -12.30 -9.91
N ARG A 205 -4.25 -11.05 -9.65
CA ARG A 205 -3.36 -9.94 -9.31
C ARG A 205 -3.35 -9.68 -7.80
N ARG A 206 -2.22 -9.96 -7.16
CA ARG A 206 -2.02 -9.74 -5.72
C ARG A 206 -2.29 -8.30 -5.26
N GLY A 207 -1.78 -7.32 -6.00
CA GLY A 207 -1.87 -5.91 -5.62
C GLY A 207 -3.31 -5.40 -5.52
N PRO A 208 -4.14 -5.52 -6.57
CA PRO A 208 -5.54 -5.11 -6.55
C PRO A 208 -6.35 -5.81 -5.46
N THR A 209 -6.18 -7.13 -5.30
CA THR A 209 -6.90 -7.91 -4.28
C THR A 209 -6.57 -7.46 -2.87
N ALA A 210 -5.28 -7.34 -2.53
CA ALA A 210 -4.87 -6.84 -1.22
C ALA A 210 -5.37 -5.42 -0.96
N MET A 211 -5.27 -4.54 -1.97
CA MET A 211 -5.69 -3.15 -1.87
C MET A 211 -7.19 -3.01 -1.56
N ILE A 212 -8.08 -3.72 -2.27
CA ILE A 212 -9.53 -3.61 -2.02
C ILE A 212 -9.94 -4.23 -0.67
N LEU A 213 -9.33 -5.36 -0.29
CA LEU A 213 -9.63 -6.04 0.97
C LEU A 213 -9.16 -5.20 2.17
N ILE A 214 -7.93 -4.68 2.12
CA ILE A 214 -7.40 -3.80 3.16
C ILE A 214 -8.22 -2.51 3.23
N ALA A 215 -8.50 -1.86 2.10
CA ALA A 215 -9.31 -0.63 2.10
C ALA A 215 -10.71 -0.85 2.69
N SER A 216 -11.35 -1.98 2.35
CA SER A 216 -12.68 -2.31 2.86
C SER A 216 -12.67 -2.58 4.36
N VAL A 217 -11.73 -3.42 4.84
CA VAL A 217 -11.65 -3.82 6.26
C VAL A 217 -11.16 -2.66 7.12
N VAL A 218 -10.01 -2.07 6.79
CA VAL A 218 -9.44 -0.94 7.54
C VAL A 218 -10.37 0.26 7.48
N GLY A 219 -10.93 0.56 6.29
CA GLY A 219 -11.91 1.61 6.11
C GLY A 219 -13.14 1.40 6.99
N TRP A 220 -13.70 0.19 7.02
CA TRP A 220 -14.84 -0.13 7.88
C TRP A 220 -14.55 0.12 9.36
N PHE A 221 -13.42 -0.39 9.88
CA PHE A 221 -13.05 -0.20 11.29
C PHE A 221 -12.78 1.28 11.63
N PHE A 222 -12.04 1.99 10.78
CA PHE A 222 -11.74 3.41 11.03
C PHE A 222 -12.99 4.28 10.94
N VAL A 223 -13.80 4.10 9.90
CA VAL A 223 -15.04 4.86 9.75
C VAL A 223 -15.94 4.61 10.94
N ARG A 224 -16.13 3.37 11.37
CA ARG A 224 -16.97 3.07 12.55
C ARG A 224 -16.29 3.37 13.88
N PHE A 225 -15.05 3.90 13.86
CA PHE A 225 -14.22 4.11 15.04
C PHE A 225 -14.11 2.88 15.94
N LYS A 226 -14.23 1.70 15.35
CA LYS A 226 -14.02 0.42 16.03
C LYS A 226 -12.55 0.06 15.92
N ARG A 227 -12.07 -0.74 16.87
CA ARG A 227 -10.72 -1.30 16.84
C ARG A 227 -10.83 -2.81 16.78
N PRO A 228 -10.28 -3.44 15.73
CA PRO A 228 -10.21 -4.89 15.70
C PRO A 228 -9.27 -5.36 16.80
N HIS A 229 -9.55 -6.53 17.34
CA HIS A 229 -8.59 -7.18 18.22
C HIS A 229 -7.35 -7.58 17.43
N LEU A 230 -6.17 -7.60 18.08
CA LEU A 230 -4.93 -8.02 17.44
C LEU A 230 -5.05 -9.41 16.78
N ARG A 231 -5.75 -10.34 17.44
CA ARG A 231 -6.03 -11.68 16.88
C ARG A 231 -6.78 -11.62 15.55
N GLN A 232 -7.76 -10.72 15.40
CA GLN A 232 -8.51 -10.57 14.15
C GLN A 232 -7.62 -10.01 13.03
N VAL A 233 -6.74 -9.06 13.35
CA VAL A 233 -5.77 -8.51 12.39
C VAL A 233 -4.78 -9.58 11.95
N VAL A 234 -4.25 -10.37 12.89
CA VAL A 234 -3.33 -11.47 12.57
C VAL A 234 -4.01 -12.53 11.72
N LEU A 235 -5.21 -13.00 12.10
CA LEU A 235 -5.98 -13.97 11.32
C LEU A 235 -6.32 -13.43 9.93
N GLY A 236 -6.72 -12.17 9.83
CA GLY A 236 -6.99 -11.50 8.56
C GLY A 236 -5.75 -11.38 7.69
N ALA A 237 -4.59 -11.07 8.28
CA ALA A 237 -3.31 -11.00 7.57
C ALA A 237 -2.86 -12.38 7.05
N VAL A 238 -3.02 -13.44 7.85
CA VAL A 238 -2.75 -14.82 7.43
C VAL A 238 -3.68 -15.23 6.30
N ALA A 239 -4.99 -15.02 6.45
CA ALA A 239 -5.98 -15.35 5.41
C ALA A 239 -5.69 -14.59 4.10
N LEU A 240 -5.38 -13.29 4.21
CA LEU A 240 -5.01 -12.48 3.05
C LEU A 240 -3.70 -12.97 2.42
N GLY A 241 -2.68 -13.27 3.22
CA GLY A 241 -1.39 -13.80 2.75
C GLY A 241 -1.55 -15.13 2.02
N THR A 242 -2.34 -16.05 2.58
CA THR A 242 -2.67 -17.33 1.93
C THR A 242 -3.41 -17.12 0.62
N LEU A 243 -4.40 -16.21 0.57
CA LEU A 243 -5.07 -15.86 -0.68
C LEU A 243 -4.09 -15.29 -1.71
N MET A 244 -3.13 -14.45 -1.29
CA MET A 244 -2.15 -13.86 -2.21
C MET A 244 -1.21 -14.93 -2.78
N LEU A 245 -0.75 -15.86 -1.94
CA LEU A 245 0.07 -16.99 -2.37
C LEU A 245 -0.70 -17.89 -3.33
N PHE A 246 -1.98 -18.18 -3.03
CA PHE A 246 -2.85 -18.96 -3.91
C PHE A 246 -3.01 -18.32 -5.29
N LEU A 247 -3.29 -17.01 -5.34
CA LEU A 247 -3.42 -16.29 -6.62
C LEU A 247 -2.11 -16.32 -7.42
N VAL A 248 -0.96 -16.16 -6.77
CA VAL A 248 0.34 -16.15 -7.46
C VAL A 248 0.71 -17.54 -7.96
N ALA A 249 0.56 -18.58 -7.13
CA ALA A 249 0.86 -19.96 -7.49
C ALA A 249 0.01 -20.44 -8.68
N ASN A 250 -1.27 -20.06 -8.70
CA ASN A 250 -2.23 -20.49 -9.72
C ASN A 250 -2.49 -19.43 -10.78
N ARG A 251 -1.66 -18.38 -10.89
CA ARG A 251 -1.90 -17.27 -11.83
C ARG A 251 -1.98 -17.70 -13.29
N GLY A 252 -1.32 -18.81 -13.64
CA GLY A 252 -1.36 -19.41 -14.97
C GLY A 252 -2.67 -20.12 -15.28
N SER A 253 -3.42 -20.54 -14.25
CA SER A 253 -4.66 -21.33 -14.36
C SER A 253 -5.91 -20.55 -13.95
N ILE A 254 -5.79 -19.30 -13.50
CA ILE A 254 -6.93 -18.46 -13.13
C ILE A 254 -7.24 -17.50 -14.28
N TYR A 255 -8.10 -17.94 -15.19
CA TYR A 255 -8.67 -17.11 -16.25
C TYR A 255 -9.98 -17.73 -16.78
N LEU A 256 -10.80 -16.97 -17.49
CA LEU A 256 -12.05 -17.48 -18.05
C LEU A 256 -11.77 -18.43 -19.22
N GLY A 257 -12.29 -19.64 -19.14
CA GLY A 257 -12.06 -20.69 -20.14
C GLY A 257 -10.88 -21.62 -19.82
N SER A 258 -10.22 -21.45 -18.67
CA SER A 258 -9.29 -22.45 -18.15
C SER A 258 -10.03 -23.61 -17.48
N ASP A 259 -9.41 -24.79 -17.44
CA ASP A 259 -9.92 -25.94 -16.67
C ASP A 259 -9.78 -25.79 -15.14
N PHE A 260 -9.18 -24.68 -14.67
CA PHE A 260 -8.93 -24.39 -13.26
C PHE A 260 -8.15 -25.50 -12.52
N ASP A 261 -7.21 -26.14 -13.22
CA ASP A 261 -6.30 -27.10 -12.61
C ASP A 261 -5.32 -26.37 -11.68
N PHE A 262 -5.54 -26.55 -10.37
CA PHE A 262 -4.84 -25.84 -9.32
C PHE A 262 -3.71 -26.67 -8.75
N THR A 263 -2.50 -26.13 -8.80
CA THR A 263 -1.32 -26.74 -8.20
C THR A 263 -1.23 -26.40 -6.70
N ASN A 264 -0.94 -27.42 -5.87
CA ASN A 264 -0.68 -27.26 -4.44
C ASN A 264 0.77 -26.82 -4.12
N SER A 265 1.45 -26.14 -5.04
CA SER A 265 2.86 -25.76 -4.85
C SER A 265 2.98 -24.56 -3.90
N SER A 266 3.06 -24.84 -2.60
CA SER A 266 3.44 -23.86 -1.55
C SER A 266 4.86 -23.30 -1.73
N SER A 267 5.64 -23.81 -2.68
CA SER A 267 7.06 -23.52 -2.87
C SER A 267 7.36 -22.24 -3.67
N TYR A 268 6.42 -21.72 -4.49
CA TYR A 268 6.73 -20.66 -5.47
C TYR A 268 7.42 -19.42 -4.86
N ALA A 269 6.97 -18.96 -3.69
CA ALA A 269 7.54 -17.77 -3.04
C ALA A 269 8.97 -17.97 -2.50
N SER A 270 9.40 -19.22 -2.32
CA SER A 270 10.72 -19.59 -1.79
C SER A 270 11.59 -20.26 -2.86
N GLU A 271 11.26 -20.09 -4.13
CA GLU A 271 12.09 -20.54 -5.24
C GLU A 271 13.22 -19.54 -5.49
N ILE A 272 14.41 -20.10 -5.70
CA ILE A 272 15.63 -19.36 -6.01
C ILE A 272 15.64 -19.17 -7.53
N VAL A 273 15.03 -18.09 -7.98
CA VAL A 273 14.89 -17.69 -9.39
C VAL A 273 15.14 -16.18 -9.51
N SER A 274 15.53 -15.72 -10.71
CA SER A 274 15.79 -14.29 -10.95
C SER A 274 14.57 -13.40 -10.73
N SER A 275 13.36 -13.99 -10.70
CA SER A 275 12.14 -13.25 -10.43
C SER A 275 11.85 -13.00 -8.95
N ASN A 276 12.56 -13.70 -8.06
CA ASN A 276 12.37 -13.61 -6.61
C ASN A 276 12.70 -12.19 -6.12
N GLU A 277 11.84 -11.62 -5.31
CA GLU A 277 11.95 -10.22 -4.89
C GLU A 277 13.27 -9.91 -4.16
N PHE A 278 13.79 -10.82 -3.34
CA PHE A 278 15.07 -10.61 -2.67
C PHE A 278 16.25 -10.66 -3.65
N ILE A 279 16.28 -11.65 -4.55
CA ILE A 279 17.37 -11.83 -5.53
C ILE A 279 17.37 -10.65 -6.51
N TYR A 280 16.20 -10.27 -7.02
CA TYR A 280 16.06 -9.15 -7.94
C TYR A 280 16.42 -7.83 -7.27
N GLY A 281 15.93 -7.56 -6.05
CA GLY A 281 16.27 -6.36 -5.28
C GLY A 281 17.76 -6.27 -4.93
N GLY A 282 18.38 -7.39 -4.54
CA GLY A 282 19.82 -7.49 -4.32
C GLY A 282 20.62 -7.22 -5.59
N GLY A 283 20.19 -7.79 -6.72
CA GLY A 283 20.77 -7.51 -8.03
C GLY A 283 20.69 -6.03 -8.40
N VAL A 284 19.58 -5.35 -8.13
CA VAL A 284 19.45 -3.89 -8.35
C VAL A 284 20.49 -3.11 -7.53
N ILE A 285 20.67 -3.45 -6.26
CA ILE A 285 21.62 -2.78 -5.37
C ILE A 285 23.06 -2.97 -5.87
N VAL A 286 23.44 -4.21 -6.17
CA VAL A 286 24.78 -4.56 -6.66
C VAL A 286 25.05 -3.89 -8.00
N ASN A 287 24.10 -3.98 -8.92
CA ASN A 287 24.20 -3.35 -10.24
C ASN A 287 24.41 -1.83 -10.12
N ALA A 288 23.53 -1.15 -9.38
CA ALA A 288 23.64 0.30 -9.18
C ALA A 288 25.01 0.72 -8.61
N ASN A 289 25.56 -0.07 -7.69
CA ASN A 289 26.86 0.21 -7.10
C ASN A 289 28.01 -0.06 -8.08
N SER A 290 27.93 -1.14 -8.86
CA SER A 290 28.98 -1.49 -9.85
C SER A 290 29.05 -0.51 -11.02
N THR A 291 27.90 -0.03 -11.50
CA THR A 291 27.81 0.91 -12.62
C THR A 291 27.89 2.36 -12.15
N ASN A 292 27.87 2.61 -10.84
CA ASN A 292 27.78 3.92 -10.22
C ASN A 292 26.61 4.76 -10.78
N THR A 293 25.47 4.11 -11.08
CA THR A 293 24.31 4.77 -11.67
C THR A 293 23.19 4.95 -10.64
N PHE A 294 22.90 6.21 -10.31
CA PHE A 294 21.81 6.60 -9.41
C PHE A 294 20.93 7.67 -10.06
N PHE A 295 19.61 7.59 -9.84
CA PHE A 295 18.65 8.43 -10.56
C PHE A 295 18.38 9.79 -9.91
N TRP A 296 18.63 9.97 -8.62
CA TRP A 296 18.46 11.25 -7.90
C TRP A 296 17.05 11.86 -8.02
N GLY A 297 16.01 11.03 -8.07
CA GLY A 297 14.61 11.44 -8.18
C GLY A 297 14.12 11.67 -9.61
N ARG A 298 15.01 11.60 -10.62
CA ARG A 298 14.68 11.84 -12.03
C ARG A 298 13.66 10.84 -12.57
N ARG A 299 13.73 9.59 -12.10
CA ARG A 299 12.75 8.57 -12.49
C ARG A 299 11.37 8.92 -11.92
N TYR A 300 11.29 9.26 -10.63
CA TYR A 300 10.04 9.70 -10.00
C TYR A 300 9.45 10.95 -10.64
N PHE A 301 10.28 11.91 -11.06
CA PHE A 301 9.80 13.06 -11.81
C PHE A 301 9.08 12.63 -13.09
N THR A 302 9.69 11.74 -13.88
CA THR A 302 9.08 11.21 -15.10
C THR A 302 7.75 10.52 -14.81
N ILE A 303 7.66 9.75 -13.73
CA ILE A 303 6.45 9.00 -13.39
C ILE A 303 5.34 9.91 -12.85
N LEU A 304 5.68 10.89 -12.03
CA LEU A 304 4.68 11.76 -11.41
C LEU A 304 4.16 12.84 -12.36
N PHE A 305 4.98 13.33 -13.27
CA PHE A 305 4.65 14.47 -14.13
C PHE A 305 4.52 14.14 -15.62
N ILE A 306 5.33 13.21 -16.14
CA ILE A 306 5.36 12.90 -17.59
C ILE A 306 4.47 11.69 -17.93
N ARG A 307 4.51 10.63 -17.12
CA ARG A 307 3.69 9.42 -17.30
C ARG A 307 2.18 9.70 -17.34
N PRO A 308 1.61 10.65 -16.57
CA PRO A 308 0.18 10.95 -16.67
C PRO A 308 -0.21 11.53 -18.03
N ILE A 309 0.67 12.30 -18.69
CA ILE A 309 0.36 12.97 -19.96
C ILE A 309 -0.02 11.91 -21.02
N PRO A 310 -1.18 11.97 -21.67
CA PRO A 310 -1.59 10.96 -22.65
C PRO A 310 -0.65 10.93 -23.86
N ARG A 311 -0.39 9.73 -24.40
CA ARG A 311 0.47 9.58 -25.59
C ARG A 311 -0.10 10.28 -26.83
N PHE A 312 -1.42 10.47 -26.91
CA PHE A 312 -2.00 11.23 -28.02
C PHE A 312 -1.64 12.72 -27.96
N LEU A 313 -1.36 13.28 -26.76
CA LEU A 313 -0.87 14.64 -26.59
C LEU A 313 0.65 14.72 -26.75
N TRP A 314 1.38 13.69 -26.30
CA TRP A 314 2.83 13.63 -26.35
C TRP A 314 3.33 12.21 -26.66
N PRO A 315 3.44 11.83 -27.95
CA PRO A 315 3.81 10.48 -28.36
C PRO A 315 5.23 10.07 -27.94
N SER A 316 6.20 10.98 -28.06
CA SER A 316 7.62 10.77 -27.79
C SER A 316 8.03 10.97 -26.32
N LYS A 317 7.08 11.18 -25.40
CA LYS A 317 7.35 11.65 -24.02
C LYS A 317 8.39 10.87 -23.23
N TYR A 318 8.49 9.55 -23.43
CA TYR A 318 9.49 8.73 -22.71
C TYR A 318 10.89 8.85 -23.32
N GLN A 319 10.98 9.02 -24.63
CA GLN A 319 12.24 9.29 -25.32
C GLN A 319 12.74 10.69 -24.97
N ASP A 320 11.83 11.67 -24.95
CA ASP A 320 12.16 13.04 -24.58
C ASP A 320 12.58 13.13 -23.11
N ALA A 321 11.85 12.48 -22.20
CA ALA A 321 12.23 12.39 -20.79
C ALA A 321 13.60 11.71 -20.59
N SER A 322 13.85 10.61 -21.32
CA SER A 322 15.12 9.89 -21.28
C SER A 322 16.28 10.79 -21.70
N ARG A 323 16.13 11.54 -22.80
CA ARG A 323 17.12 12.51 -23.27
C ARG A 323 17.31 13.69 -22.31
N MET A 324 16.22 14.29 -21.84
CA MET A 324 16.25 15.48 -20.97
C MET A 324 16.82 15.19 -19.59
N LEU A 325 16.51 14.02 -19.02
CA LEU A 325 16.89 13.68 -17.66
C LEU A 325 18.11 12.76 -17.61
N GLY A 326 18.59 12.24 -18.74
CA GLY A 326 19.71 11.28 -18.78
C GLY A 326 19.39 10.01 -17.98
N ILE A 327 18.18 9.48 -18.17
CA ILE A 327 17.71 8.22 -17.57
C ILE A 327 17.34 7.23 -18.69
N PRO A 328 17.38 5.91 -18.45
CA PRO A 328 16.95 4.95 -19.46
C PRO A 328 15.46 5.15 -19.80
N ASN A 329 15.07 4.72 -21.00
CA ASN A 329 13.66 4.74 -21.39
C ASN A 329 12.85 3.85 -20.42
N LEU A 330 11.93 4.47 -19.69
CA LEU A 330 11.14 3.82 -18.64
C LEU A 330 9.98 2.96 -19.17
N GLU A 331 9.88 2.73 -20.48
CA GLU A 331 8.86 1.85 -21.06
C GLU A 331 9.04 0.39 -20.66
N LEU A 332 10.29 -0.06 -20.48
CA LEU A 332 10.63 -1.43 -20.11
C LEU A 332 11.19 -1.48 -18.69
N ASN A 333 10.57 -2.28 -17.82
CA ASN A 333 10.94 -2.52 -16.41
C ASN A 333 11.26 -1.25 -15.58
N LEU A 334 10.77 -0.09 -16.01
CA LEU A 334 10.92 1.20 -15.32
C LEU A 334 12.38 1.54 -15.01
N GLY A 335 13.30 1.14 -15.87
CA GLY A 335 14.74 1.38 -15.68
C GLY A 335 15.39 0.53 -14.58
N THR A 336 14.74 -0.53 -14.11
CA THR A 336 15.32 -1.52 -13.17
C THR A 336 15.65 -2.82 -13.90
N GLY A 337 16.86 -3.34 -13.71
CA GLY A 337 17.18 -4.75 -14.03
C GLY A 337 17.06 -5.22 -15.48
N GLY A 338 17.41 -4.37 -16.45
CA GLY A 338 17.45 -4.72 -17.88
C GLY A 338 18.75 -5.42 -18.31
N GLU A 339 19.18 -5.14 -19.54
CA GLU A 339 20.41 -5.70 -20.16
C GLU A 339 21.66 -5.51 -19.28
N THR A 340 21.72 -4.43 -18.50
CA THR A 340 22.81 -4.14 -17.56
C THR A 340 23.02 -5.23 -16.50
N PHE A 341 21.98 -6.00 -16.16
CA PHE A 341 22.15 -7.12 -15.23
C PHE A 341 22.97 -8.26 -15.83
N VAL A 342 22.85 -8.50 -17.13
CA VAL A 342 23.63 -9.55 -17.79
C VAL A 342 25.11 -9.18 -17.76
N GLU A 343 25.42 -7.90 -17.99
CA GLU A 343 26.80 -7.38 -17.96
C GLU A 343 27.42 -7.43 -16.56
N THR A 344 26.67 -7.06 -15.53
CA THR A 344 27.20 -6.99 -14.15
C THR A 344 27.12 -8.32 -13.40
N LEU A 345 25.99 -9.02 -13.51
CA LEU A 345 25.63 -10.14 -12.64
C LEU A 345 25.66 -11.49 -13.38
N GLY A 346 25.76 -11.48 -14.72
CA GLY A 346 25.75 -12.70 -15.53
C GLY A 346 24.36 -13.35 -15.69
N TRP A 347 23.29 -12.68 -15.25
CA TRP A 347 21.90 -13.17 -15.38
C TRP A 347 20.95 -12.01 -15.67
N ALA A 348 19.80 -12.30 -16.31
CA ALA A 348 18.78 -11.29 -16.61
C ALA A 348 17.64 -11.32 -15.59
N GLY A 349 17.18 -10.14 -15.20
CA GLY A 349 16.00 -9.99 -14.36
C GLY A 349 14.73 -10.41 -15.08
N ALA A 350 13.84 -11.14 -14.40
CA ALA A 350 12.57 -11.53 -15.00
C ALA A 350 11.65 -10.32 -15.19
N VAL A 351 10.96 -10.26 -16.33
CA VAL A 351 10.01 -9.18 -16.63
C VAL A 351 8.88 -9.19 -15.60
N GLY A 352 8.60 -8.03 -15.02
CA GLY A 352 7.57 -7.86 -14.00
C GLY A 352 8.02 -8.17 -12.56
N SER A 353 9.30 -8.48 -12.36
CA SER A 353 9.90 -8.48 -11.03
C SER A 353 10.05 -7.07 -10.49
N ALA A 354 10.03 -6.97 -9.16
CA ALA A 354 10.11 -5.69 -8.48
C ALA A 354 11.17 -5.74 -7.38
N PRO A 355 11.95 -4.66 -7.21
CA PRO A 355 13.11 -4.65 -6.33
C PRO A 355 12.78 -4.51 -4.84
N GLY A 356 11.54 -4.11 -4.52
CA GLY A 356 11.15 -3.77 -3.16
C GLY A 356 11.65 -2.38 -2.75
N ILE A 357 11.06 -1.82 -1.69
CA ILE A 357 11.26 -0.42 -1.33
C ILE A 357 12.71 -0.04 -1.02
N VAL A 358 13.49 -0.92 -0.40
CA VAL A 358 14.86 -0.56 0.01
C VAL A 358 15.77 -0.44 -1.21
N ALA A 359 15.76 -1.43 -2.09
CA ALA A 359 16.54 -1.39 -3.33
C ALA A 359 16.08 -0.27 -4.26
N ASP A 360 14.77 0.00 -4.33
CA ASP A 360 14.20 1.12 -5.08
C ASP A 360 14.70 2.49 -4.57
N MET A 361 14.77 2.67 -3.24
CA MET A 361 15.34 3.90 -2.65
C MET A 361 16.85 3.98 -2.80
N TRP A 362 17.56 2.85 -2.74
CA TRP A 362 19.01 2.79 -2.97
C TRP A 362 19.37 3.23 -4.39
N LEU A 363 18.68 2.68 -5.39
CA LEU A 363 18.85 3.05 -6.79
C LEU A 363 18.54 4.53 -7.03
N GLU A 364 17.54 5.08 -6.34
CA GLU A 364 17.15 6.47 -6.55
C GLU A 364 18.04 7.46 -5.79
N PHE A 365 18.42 7.18 -4.55
CA PHE A 365 19.01 8.18 -3.64
C PHE A 365 20.33 7.75 -3.01
N TRP A 366 20.85 6.57 -3.34
CA TRP A 366 22.10 6.04 -2.80
C TRP A 366 22.15 6.11 -1.26
N TRP A 367 23.20 6.68 -0.67
CA TRP A 367 23.34 6.87 0.78
C TRP A 367 22.32 7.83 1.40
N PHE A 368 21.57 8.60 0.60
CA PHE A 368 20.42 9.36 1.12
C PHE A 368 19.15 8.51 1.28
N SER A 369 19.14 7.26 0.76
CA SER A 369 18.00 6.34 0.88
C SER A 369 17.49 6.14 2.32
N PRO A 370 18.33 6.05 3.38
CA PRO A 370 17.83 5.89 4.76
C PRO A 370 17.00 7.09 5.21
N PHE A 371 17.36 8.32 4.84
CA PHE A 371 16.59 9.52 5.18
C PHE A 371 15.23 9.54 4.47
N VAL A 372 15.19 9.12 3.21
CA VAL A 372 13.93 9.02 2.46
C VAL A 372 13.03 7.92 3.03
N LEU A 373 13.60 6.75 3.34
CA LEU A 373 12.91 5.64 3.98
C LEU A 373 12.38 6.03 5.37
N PHE A 374 13.15 6.78 6.14
CA PHE A 374 12.70 7.39 7.39
C PHE A 374 11.53 8.34 7.18
N ALA A 375 11.59 9.22 6.18
CA ALA A 375 10.51 10.14 5.86
C ALA A 375 9.22 9.41 5.46
N ILE A 376 9.33 8.34 4.67
CA ILE A 376 8.20 7.46 4.32
C ILE A 376 7.59 6.86 5.59
N GLY A 377 8.40 6.25 6.46
CA GLY A 377 7.93 5.74 7.74
C GLY A 377 7.24 6.83 8.59
N TRP A 378 7.85 8.01 8.65
CA TRP A 378 7.32 9.16 9.37
C TRP A 378 5.95 9.61 8.84
N LEU A 379 5.73 9.59 7.52
CA LEU A 379 4.44 9.90 6.89
C LEU A 379 3.36 8.89 7.30
N TYR A 380 3.66 7.60 7.34
CA TYR A 380 2.73 6.57 7.82
C TYR A 380 2.33 6.80 9.28
N GLY A 381 3.31 7.02 10.17
CA GLY A 381 3.01 7.32 11.57
C GLY A 381 2.24 8.65 11.75
N MET A 382 2.55 9.66 10.93
CA MET A 382 1.88 10.97 11.00
C MET A 382 0.43 10.86 10.57
N THR A 383 0.17 10.20 9.44
CA THR A 383 -1.18 10.05 8.88
C THR A 383 -2.06 9.20 9.79
N TRP A 384 -1.53 8.11 10.35
CA TRP A 384 -2.22 7.34 11.39
C TRP A 384 -2.59 8.22 12.59
N ARG A 385 -1.60 8.94 13.14
CA ARG A 385 -1.82 9.83 14.29
C ARG A 385 -2.86 10.91 14.00
N ARG A 386 -2.84 11.49 12.80
CA ARG A 386 -3.84 12.49 12.37
C ARG A 386 -5.21 11.84 12.14
N ALA A 387 -5.27 10.62 11.60
CA ALA A 387 -6.52 9.89 11.41
C ALA A 387 -7.23 9.63 12.74
N ILE A 388 -6.49 9.20 13.76
CA ILE A 388 -7.06 8.92 15.08
C ILE A 388 -7.37 10.16 15.91
N ARG A 389 -6.62 11.27 15.73
CA ARG A 389 -6.82 12.51 16.51
C ARG A 389 -7.80 13.49 15.87
N ARG A 390 -7.77 13.62 14.54
CA ARG A 390 -8.55 14.62 13.79
C ARG A 390 -9.71 14.01 13.00
N GLY A 391 -9.64 12.74 12.63
CA GLY A 391 -10.64 12.12 11.77
C GLY A 391 -10.69 12.75 10.37
N GLY A 392 -11.88 12.75 9.75
CA GLY A 392 -12.10 13.41 8.47
C GLY A 392 -11.30 12.83 7.33
N LEU A 393 -10.76 13.71 6.47
CA LEU A 393 -9.91 13.33 5.34
C LEU A 393 -8.72 12.45 5.74
N TRP A 394 -8.18 12.60 6.96
CA TRP A 394 -7.03 11.80 7.41
C TRP A 394 -7.37 10.31 7.55
N ILE A 395 -8.61 9.95 7.88
CA ILE A 395 -9.05 8.55 7.90
C ILE A 395 -8.88 7.92 6.52
N LEU A 396 -9.29 8.64 5.47
CA LEU A 396 -9.16 8.15 4.10
C LEU A 396 -7.72 8.11 3.65
N ILE A 397 -6.95 9.18 3.87
CA ILE A 397 -5.52 9.22 3.51
C ILE A 397 -4.78 8.04 4.15
N TYR A 398 -5.02 7.79 5.43
CA TYR A 398 -4.40 6.68 6.14
C TYR A 398 -4.85 5.32 5.59
N THR A 399 -6.16 5.15 5.35
CA THR A 399 -6.70 3.89 4.81
C THR A 399 -6.15 3.60 3.41
N LEU A 400 -5.99 4.63 2.57
CA LEU A 400 -5.37 4.51 1.25
C LEU A 400 -3.88 4.16 1.35
N LEU A 401 -3.13 4.77 2.28
CA LEU A 401 -1.73 4.40 2.54
C LEU A 401 -1.61 2.96 3.03
N ALA A 402 -2.51 2.51 3.91
CA ALA A 402 -2.54 1.13 4.37
C ALA A 402 -2.84 0.17 3.22
N ALA A 403 -3.83 0.48 2.38
CA ALA A 403 -4.20 -0.33 1.23
C ALA A 403 -3.10 -0.42 0.16
N LEU A 404 -2.35 0.67 -0.04
CA LEU A 404 -1.24 0.71 -0.99
C LEU A 404 0.10 0.24 -0.42
N SER A 405 0.19 -0.06 0.88
CA SER A 405 1.44 -0.44 1.53
C SER A 405 2.09 -1.69 0.93
N VAL A 406 1.28 -2.60 0.37
CA VAL A 406 1.76 -3.79 -0.37
C VAL A 406 2.53 -3.37 -1.62
N TYR A 407 2.05 -2.38 -2.38
CA TYR A 407 2.77 -1.86 -3.54
C TYR A 407 4.06 -1.16 -3.14
N LEU A 408 4.01 -0.40 -2.04
CA LEU A 408 5.20 0.29 -1.54
C LEU A 408 6.29 -0.71 -1.18
N VAL A 409 6.01 -1.63 -0.23
CA VAL A 409 7.03 -2.50 0.35
C VAL A 409 7.51 -3.55 -0.65
N MET A 410 6.58 -4.19 -1.37
CA MET A 410 6.91 -5.32 -2.26
C MET A 410 7.27 -4.90 -3.69
N GLN A 411 6.95 -3.67 -4.12
CA GLN A 411 7.26 -3.22 -5.47
C GLN A 411 8.22 -2.04 -5.49
N THR A 412 7.69 -0.82 -5.45
CA THR A 412 8.43 0.42 -5.58
C THR A 412 7.62 1.59 -5.00
N LEU A 413 8.30 2.70 -4.67
CA LEU A 413 7.63 3.95 -4.31
C LEU A 413 6.77 4.46 -5.48
N GLU A 414 7.27 4.31 -6.71
CA GLU A 414 6.54 4.63 -7.93
C GLU A 414 5.15 3.95 -7.96
N ALA A 415 5.12 2.63 -7.75
CA ALA A 415 3.91 1.84 -7.88
C ALA A 415 2.83 2.31 -6.89
N MET A 416 3.24 2.85 -5.74
CA MET A 416 2.36 3.48 -4.78
C MET A 416 2.03 4.93 -5.15
N ALA A 417 3.02 5.78 -5.43
CA ALA A 417 2.92 7.23 -5.38
C ALA A 417 1.89 7.78 -6.36
N PHE A 418 1.91 7.33 -7.61
CA PHE A 418 0.92 7.76 -8.61
C PHE A 418 -0.52 7.39 -8.20
N ARG A 419 -0.72 6.15 -7.74
CA ARG A 419 -2.04 5.66 -7.29
C ARG A 419 -2.52 6.43 -6.08
N PHE A 420 -1.62 6.69 -5.15
CA PHE A 420 -1.88 7.45 -3.95
C PHE A 420 -2.30 8.89 -4.28
N LEU A 421 -1.58 9.57 -5.16
CA LEU A 421 -1.92 10.94 -5.58
C LEU A 421 -3.27 11.00 -6.29
N LEU A 422 -3.55 10.07 -7.21
CA LEU A 422 -4.84 10.02 -7.90
C LEU A 422 -6.00 9.83 -6.90
N MET A 423 -5.90 8.84 -6.02
CA MET A 423 -6.97 8.53 -5.07
C MET A 423 -7.12 9.60 -3.98
N THR A 424 -6.02 10.18 -3.49
CA THR A 424 -6.07 11.25 -2.48
C THR A 424 -6.53 12.57 -3.07
N GLY A 425 -6.16 12.89 -4.32
CA GLY A 425 -6.68 14.04 -5.05
C GLY A 425 -8.21 13.94 -5.20
N ALA A 426 -8.71 12.79 -5.66
CA ALA A 426 -10.15 12.54 -5.73
C ALA A 426 -10.82 12.62 -4.35
N ALA A 427 -10.21 12.02 -3.32
CA ALA A 427 -10.74 12.08 -1.96
C ALA A 427 -10.80 13.52 -1.42
N TRP A 428 -9.79 14.34 -1.71
CA TRP A 428 -9.72 15.74 -1.31
C TRP A 428 -10.76 16.60 -2.03
N LEU A 429 -11.00 16.38 -3.33
CA LEU A 429 -12.04 17.08 -4.08
C LEU A 429 -13.44 16.80 -3.52
N ILE A 430 -13.75 15.53 -3.23
CA ILE A 430 -15.03 15.15 -2.59
C ILE A 430 -15.16 15.79 -1.21
N TRP A 431 -14.09 15.79 -0.42
CA TRP A 431 -14.06 16.44 0.88
C TRP A 431 -14.37 17.93 0.76
N LYS A 432 -13.62 18.65 -0.10
CA LYS A 432 -13.79 20.09 -0.32
C LYS A 432 -15.22 20.42 -0.78
N TYR A 433 -15.75 19.70 -1.77
CA TYR A 433 -17.13 19.84 -2.22
C TYR A 433 -18.15 19.67 -1.08
N SER A 434 -17.90 18.72 -0.17
CA SER A 434 -18.79 18.45 0.95
C SER A 434 -18.75 19.53 2.03
N THR A 435 -17.58 20.16 2.25
CA THR A 435 -17.35 21.14 3.31
C THR A 435 -17.50 22.59 2.87
N ASP A 436 -17.43 22.88 1.56
CA ASP A 436 -17.52 24.25 1.05
C ASP A 436 -18.86 24.91 1.44
N GLY A 437 -18.74 25.93 2.29
CA GLY A 437 -19.84 26.80 2.73
C GLY A 437 -20.42 26.53 4.12
N ARG A 438 -19.93 25.58 4.93
CA ARG A 438 -20.42 25.37 6.32
C ARG A 438 -19.33 24.89 7.28
N SER A 439 -19.17 25.60 8.39
CA SER A 439 -18.37 25.18 9.55
C SER A 439 -18.88 23.83 10.07
N PHE A 440 -17.97 22.92 10.43
CA PHE A 440 -18.32 21.83 11.33
C PHE A 440 -18.95 22.46 12.57
N GLN A 441 -20.15 22.02 12.95
CA GLN A 441 -20.62 22.30 14.30
C GLN A 441 -19.71 21.51 15.23
N THR A 442 -18.60 22.11 15.64
CA THR A 442 -17.99 21.76 16.91
C THR A 442 -19.13 21.95 17.90
N GLN A 443 -19.62 20.87 18.51
CA GLN A 443 -20.40 21.01 19.74
C GLN A 443 -19.48 21.75 20.70
N SER A 444 -19.61 23.07 20.76
CA SER A 444 -19.11 23.87 21.87
C SER A 444 -19.76 23.24 23.09
N SER A 445 -18.96 22.49 23.83
CA SER A 445 -19.20 22.00 25.18
C SER A 445 -20.57 22.44 25.72
N VAL A 446 -21.57 21.58 25.58
CA VAL A 446 -22.67 21.62 26.54
C VAL A 446 -21.98 21.47 27.88
N LEU A 447 -22.05 22.55 28.66
CA LEU A 447 -21.29 22.80 29.87
C LEU A 447 -21.24 21.55 30.74
N PRO A 448 -20.08 21.17 31.30
CA PRO A 448 -20.07 20.17 32.35
C PRO A 448 -20.91 20.72 33.50
N TYR A 449 -22.00 20.01 33.80
CA TYR A 449 -22.56 19.83 35.13
C TYR A 449 -22.49 21.11 36.01
N SER A 450 -23.55 21.92 35.98
CA SER A 450 -23.80 22.81 37.12
C SER A 450 -23.74 21.93 38.36
N SER A 451 -22.74 22.16 39.19
CA SER A 451 -22.65 21.62 40.54
C SER A 451 -24.04 21.71 41.16
N HIS A 452 -24.70 20.55 41.29
CA HIS A 452 -25.84 20.44 42.18
C HIS A 452 -25.32 20.86 43.53
N THR A 453 -25.72 22.06 43.92
CA THR A 453 -25.68 22.59 45.27
C THR A 453 -26.15 21.48 46.20
N SER A 454 -25.25 20.94 47.01
CA SER A 454 -25.60 20.13 48.15
C SER A 454 -26.64 20.91 48.96
N PRO A 455 -27.85 20.38 49.21
CA PRO A 455 -28.74 21.02 50.15
C PRO A 455 -28.06 20.99 51.52
N MET A 456 -27.83 22.18 52.03
CA MET A 456 -27.47 22.49 53.40
C MET A 456 -28.35 21.63 54.33
N GLN A 457 -27.78 20.60 54.96
CA GLN A 457 -28.45 19.89 56.05
C GLN A 457 -28.48 20.83 57.25
N SER A 458 -29.56 21.60 57.35
CA SER A 458 -29.95 22.28 58.57
C SER A 458 -30.38 21.24 59.60
N SER A 459 -29.75 21.32 60.77
CA SER A 459 -30.19 20.77 62.06
C SER A 459 -31.71 20.76 62.24
N PHE A 460 -32.28 19.71 62.85
CA PHE A 460 -33.29 19.88 63.91
C PHE A 460 -33.45 18.61 64.75
N TYR A 461 -33.24 18.80 66.05
CA TYR A 461 -33.70 18.04 67.22
C TYR A 461 -34.97 17.18 67.02
N LYS A 462 -34.92 15.91 67.44
CA LYS A 462 -35.52 15.39 68.69
C LYS A 462 -35.20 13.91 68.87
#